data_AF-A0A1J7J1W5-F1
#
_entry.id   AF-A0A1J7J1W5-F1
#
_cell.length_a   1.000
_cell.length_b   1.000
_cell.length_c   1.000
_cell.angle_alpha   90.00
_cell.angle_beta   90.00
_cell.angle_gamma   90.00
#
_symmetry.space_group_name_H-M   'P 1'
#
loop_
_entity.id
_entity.type
_entity.pdbx_description
1 polymer ?
#
loop_
_entity_poly.entity_id
_entity_poly.type
_entity_poly.pdbx_seq_one_letter_code
_entity_poly.pdbx_strand_id
1 'polypeptide(L)'
;MAAPLTPTWTRPSHPDIQEVIINEAEFTSKSLSKVSVPPFGFYAHMSFPPCTLADTPTYATVQFGRGKHLNLNSDLLYINHSCEPSLIFDTANLAIVAGPKGLKPGDELTKDLKFFYPSTEWSMSQAFDCLCGTPSCRGRISGAKDMTDAQLEGLWINGHIRELLEEQKKAKTASANGSTAVVDDSTAQALKDALQHAEKVVIAARAALSSYAGTVGSGRGPGYAANGSLAQFGVDGLSKTGSTNGSQRRGPTSRELSGEMGGDTIRA
;
A
#
# COMPACT_ATOMS: atom_id res chain seq x y z
N MET A 1 23.98 -10.41 0.37
CA MET A 1 22.74 -10.71 -0.36
C MET A 1 21.81 -11.38 0.64
N ALA A 2 20.65 -10.81 0.93
CA ALA A 2 19.65 -11.51 1.75
C ALA A 2 19.21 -12.79 1.02
N ALA A 3 18.85 -13.85 1.73
CA ALA A 3 18.35 -15.05 1.08
C ALA A 3 17.04 -14.76 0.31
N PRO A 4 16.75 -15.48 -0.80
CA PRO A 4 15.44 -15.44 -1.42
C PRO A 4 14.36 -15.68 -0.36
N LEU A 5 13.33 -14.84 -0.33
CA LEU A 5 12.26 -14.98 0.63
C LEU A 5 11.63 -16.36 0.47
N THR A 6 11.46 -17.06 1.58
CA THR A 6 10.70 -18.30 1.60
C THR A 6 9.23 -17.94 1.39
N PRO A 7 8.60 -18.36 0.27
CA PRO A 7 7.21 -18.00 0.01
C PRO A 7 6.29 -18.58 1.08
N THR A 8 5.39 -17.74 1.60
CA THR A 8 4.40 -18.13 2.61
C THR A 8 3.01 -18.42 2.00
N TRP A 9 2.87 -18.26 0.67
CA TRP A 9 1.63 -18.48 -0.08
C TRP A 9 1.66 -19.79 -0.89
N THR A 10 0.48 -20.24 -1.31
CA THR A 10 0.33 -21.39 -2.22
C THR A 10 0.88 -21.07 -3.60
N ARG A 11 1.74 -21.95 -4.14
CA ARG A 11 2.36 -21.80 -5.46
C ARG A 11 1.87 -22.90 -6.42
N PRO A 12 1.51 -22.58 -7.68
CA PRO A 12 1.34 -21.23 -8.21
C PRO A 12 0.07 -20.56 -7.66
N SER A 13 0.17 -19.28 -7.37
CA SER A 13 -0.95 -18.41 -6.95
C SER A 13 -1.85 -17.99 -8.10
N HIS A 14 -1.30 -17.88 -9.32
CA HIS A 14 -1.99 -17.41 -10.53
C HIS A 14 -1.78 -18.37 -11.72
N PRO A 15 -2.10 -19.67 -11.58
CA PRO A 15 -1.77 -20.70 -12.57
C PRO A 15 -2.33 -20.42 -13.97
N ASP A 16 -3.46 -19.72 -14.07
CA ASP A 16 -4.15 -19.51 -15.34
C ASP A 16 -3.53 -18.38 -16.17
N ILE A 17 -2.90 -17.39 -15.53
CA ILE A 17 -2.43 -16.16 -16.18
C ILE A 17 -0.91 -15.96 -16.12
N GLN A 18 -0.22 -16.61 -15.18
CA GLN A 18 1.20 -16.40 -14.91
C GLN A 18 1.95 -17.73 -14.83
N GLU A 19 3.12 -17.78 -15.43
CA GLU A 19 4.13 -18.82 -15.22
C GLU A 19 5.37 -18.19 -14.58
N VAL A 20 5.83 -18.77 -13.47
CA VAL A 20 7.09 -18.35 -12.83
C VAL A 20 8.16 -19.37 -13.13
N ILE A 21 9.24 -18.91 -13.75
CA ILE A 21 10.47 -19.70 -13.94
C ILE A 21 11.41 -19.31 -12.80
N ILE A 22 11.55 -20.22 -11.83
CA ILE A 22 12.40 -20.02 -10.66
C ILE A 22 13.85 -20.34 -11.02
N ASN A 23 14.75 -19.41 -10.71
CA ASN A 23 16.18 -19.70 -10.64
C ASN A 23 16.60 -19.72 -9.17
N GLU A 24 17.01 -20.90 -8.67
CA GLU A 24 17.37 -21.09 -7.26
C GLU A 24 18.74 -20.51 -6.91
N ALA A 25 19.60 -20.27 -7.90
CA ALA A 25 20.97 -19.79 -7.69
C ALA A 25 21.08 -18.26 -7.62
N GLU A 26 20.11 -17.52 -8.18
CA GLU A 26 20.21 -16.07 -8.39
C GLU A 26 18.84 -15.37 -8.34
N PHE A 27 18.83 -14.05 -8.13
CA PHE A 27 17.63 -13.19 -8.25
C PHE A 27 17.16 -13.00 -9.71
N THR A 28 17.29 -14.02 -10.55
CA THR A 28 16.99 -14.01 -11.98
C THR A 28 15.75 -14.84 -12.32
N SER A 29 14.95 -15.20 -11.30
CA SER A 29 13.61 -15.74 -11.51
C SER A 29 12.79 -14.76 -12.36
N LYS A 30 11.97 -15.26 -13.29
CA LYS A 30 11.18 -14.42 -14.19
C LYS A 30 9.73 -14.88 -14.27
N SER A 31 8.85 -13.93 -14.52
CA SER A 31 7.42 -14.17 -14.71
C SER A 31 7.02 -13.98 -16.16
N LEU A 32 6.26 -14.93 -16.69
CA LEU A 32 5.74 -14.92 -18.06
C LEU A 32 4.21 -14.89 -18.04
N SER A 33 3.62 -14.14 -18.97
CA SER A 33 2.17 -14.17 -19.22
C SER A 33 1.78 -15.44 -19.94
N LYS A 34 0.73 -16.11 -19.46
CA LYS A 34 0.07 -17.23 -20.14
C LYS A 34 -1.12 -16.79 -20.99
N VAL A 35 -1.55 -15.54 -20.85
CA VAL A 35 -2.73 -14.99 -21.51
C VAL A 35 -2.39 -13.78 -22.37
N SER A 36 -3.17 -13.58 -23.43
CA SER A 36 -3.13 -12.35 -24.22
C SER A 36 -4.01 -11.30 -23.56
N VAL A 37 -3.50 -10.08 -23.41
CA VAL A 37 -4.24 -8.94 -22.85
C VAL A 37 -4.09 -7.76 -23.81
N PRO A 38 -5.19 -7.09 -24.21
CA PRO A 38 -5.09 -5.91 -25.06
C PRO A 38 -4.34 -4.78 -24.33
N PRO A 39 -3.82 -3.77 -25.04
CA PRO A 39 -3.25 -2.57 -24.43
C PRO A 39 -4.17 -1.99 -23.35
N PHE A 40 -3.60 -1.70 -22.18
CA PHE A 40 -4.33 -1.19 -21.00
C PHE A 40 -5.46 -2.10 -20.48
N GLY A 41 -5.53 -3.35 -20.94
CA GLY A 41 -6.47 -4.33 -20.42
C GLY A 41 -6.10 -4.81 -19.03
N PHE A 42 -7.09 -5.27 -18.27
CA PHE A 42 -6.90 -5.85 -16.96
C PHE A 42 -6.10 -7.17 -17.05
N TYR A 43 -5.10 -7.33 -16.17
CA TYR A 43 -4.28 -8.53 -16.08
C TYR A 43 -4.56 -9.32 -14.79
N ALA A 44 -4.41 -8.69 -13.62
CA ALA A 44 -4.57 -9.35 -12.33
C ALA A 44 -5.07 -8.40 -11.24
N HIS A 45 -5.73 -8.96 -10.21
CA HIS A 45 -6.13 -8.22 -9.03
C HIS A 45 -5.09 -8.40 -7.91
N MET A 46 -4.69 -7.33 -7.24
CA MET A 46 -3.77 -7.41 -6.09
C MET A 46 -4.47 -7.85 -4.81
N SER A 47 -5.80 -7.94 -4.77
CA SER A 47 -6.51 -8.52 -3.61
C SER A 47 -6.75 -10.03 -3.71
N PHE A 48 -6.24 -10.71 -4.74
CA PHE A 48 -6.36 -12.16 -4.85
C PHE A 48 -5.07 -12.79 -5.42
N PRO A 49 -4.33 -13.58 -4.62
CA PRO A 49 -4.42 -13.70 -3.17
C PRO A 49 -4.35 -12.33 -2.47
N PRO A 50 -4.97 -12.16 -1.29
CA PRO A 50 -5.05 -10.86 -0.65
C PRO A 50 -3.66 -10.35 -0.23
N CYS A 51 -3.30 -9.17 -0.74
CA CYS A 51 -2.20 -8.39 -0.19
C CYS A 51 -2.45 -8.04 1.29
N THR A 52 -1.39 -8.01 2.08
CA THR A 52 -1.42 -7.55 3.47
C THR A 52 -0.50 -6.35 3.65
N LEU A 53 -0.75 -5.53 4.67
CA LEU A 53 0.14 -4.42 5.00
C LEU A 53 1.51 -4.96 5.44
N ALA A 54 2.58 -4.26 5.03
CA ALA A 54 3.93 -4.51 5.49
C ALA A 54 4.33 -3.44 6.51
N ASP A 55 4.93 -3.87 7.63
CA ASP A 55 5.41 -2.95 8.68
C ASP A 55 6.63 -2.15 8.23
N THR A 56 7.47 -2.75 7.38
CA THR A 56 8.69 -2.13 6.87
C THR A 56 8.85 -2.38 5.36
N PRO A 57 9.42 -1.42 4.62
CA PRO A 57 9.71 -1.61 3.20
C PRO A 57 10.84 -2.62 3.02
N THR A 58 10.61 -3.61 2.16
CA THR A 58 11.62 -4.59 1.74
C THR A 58 11.60 -4.74 0.22
N TYR A 59 12.56 -5.50 -0.32
CA TYR A 59 12.64 -5.77 -1.76
C TYR A 59 11.41 -6.50 -2.32
N ALA A 60 10.59 -7.08 -1.45
CA ALA A 60 9.41 -7.87 -1.80
C ALA A 60 8.08 -7.19 -1.46
N THR A 61 8.14 -5.91 -1.13
CA THR A 61 6.96 -5.10 -0.86
C THR A 61 6.75 -4.09 -1.97
N VAL A 62 5.49 -3.69 -2.19
CA VAL A 62 5.13 -2.64 -3.13
C VAL A 62 4.53 -1.48 -2.36
N GLN A 63 5.05 -0.28 -2.57
CA GLN A 63 4.51 0.94 -2.01
C GLN A 63 3.18 1.30 -2.68
N PHE A 64 2.14 1.55 -1.87
CA PHE A 64 0.79 1.90 -2.34
C PHE A 64 0.27 3.23 -1.77
N GLY A 65 1.15 3.97 -1.09
CA GLY A 65 0.83 5.25 -0.47
C GLY A 65 2.04 5.81 0.26
N ARG A 66 1.89 6.99 0.86
CA ARG A 66 2.97 7.64 1.60
C ARG A 66 3.44 6.79 2.79
N GLY A 67 4.65 6.25 2.70
CA GLY A 67 5.25 5.41 3.74
C GLY A 67 4.48 4.11 4.03
N LYS A 68 3.63 3.66 3.10
CA LYS A 68 2.81 2.46 3.27
C LYS A 68 3.12 1.44 2.18
N HIS A 69 3.31 0.19 2.59
CA HIS A 69 3.73 -0.91 1.72
C HIS A 69 2.80 -2.12 1.86
N LEU A 70 2.69 -2.89 0.78
CA LEU A 70 1.96 -4.17 0.73
C LEU A 70 2.93 -5.32 0.54
N ASN A 71 2.69 -6.40 1.27
CA ASN A 71 3.17 -7.74 0.89
C ASN A 71 2.20 -8.30 -0.15
N LEU A 72 2.74 -8.73 -1.30
CA LEU A 72 1.92 -9.25 -2.40
C LEU A 72 1.33 -10.63 -2.13
N ASN A 73 1.96 -11.42 -1.25
CA ASN A 73 1.54 -12.77 -0.86
C ASN A 73 1.20 -13.69 -2.05
N SER A 74 1.90 -13.50 -3.16
CA SER A 74 1.62 -14.16 -4.43
C SER A 74 2.82 -14.13 -5.35
N ASP A 75 2.73 -14.89 -6.43
CA ASP A 75 3.76 -14.98 -7.47
C ASP A 75 3.94 -13.68 -8.26
N LEU A 76 3.06 -12.69 -8.06
CA LEU A 76 3.24 -11.33 -8.55
C LEU A 76 4.55 -10.71 -8.04
N LEU A 77 5.10 -11.23 -6.94
CA LEU A 77 6.43 -10.89 -6.43
C LEU A 77 7.55 -11.10 -7.46
N TYR A 78 7.43 -12.09 -8.34
CA TYR A 78 8.47 -12.42 -9.33
C TYR A 78 8.37 -11.59 -10.61
N ILE A 79 7.56 -10.53 -10.63
CA ILE A 79 7.48 -9.59 -11.74
C ILE A 79 8.64 -8.62 -11.63
N ASN A 80 9.54 -8.68 -12.61
CA ASN A 80 10.80 -7.94 -12.59
C ASN A 80 10.65 -6.48 -13.06
N HIS A 81 11.73 -5.71 -12.92
CA HIS A 81 11.80 -4.36 -13.43
C HIS A 81 11.99 -4.31 -14.96
N SER A 82 11.36 -3.34 -15.62
CA SER A 82 11.75 -2.87 -16.97
C SER A 82 11.57 -1.36 -17.10
N CYS A 83 12.46 -0.73 -17.87
CA CYS A 83 12.37 0.66 -18.29
C CYS A 83 11.31 0.89 -19.39
N GLU A 84 10.98 -0.16 -20.16
CA GLU A 84 9.80 -0.23 -21.02
C GLU A 84 8.91 -1.37 -20.50
N PRO A 85 8.05 -1.12 -19.51
CA PRO A 85 7.31 -2.17 -18.84
C PRO A 85 6.18 -2.73 -19.71
N SER A 86 5.91 -4.02 -19.54
CA SER A 86 4.75 -4.72 -20.12
C SER A 86 3.52 -4.62 -19.22
N LEU A 87 3.70 -4.26 -17.94
CA LEU A 87 2.65 -4.12 -16.94
C LEU A 87 2.68 -2.75 -16.26
N ILE A 88 1.52 -2.32 -15.80
CA ILE A 88 1.29 -1.14 -14.97
C ILE A 88 0.67 -1.60 -13.66
N PHE A 89 1.28 -1.21 -12.54
CA PHE A 89 0.81 -1.52 -11.19
C PHE A 89 0.00 -0.35 -10.64
N ASP A 90 -1.32 -0.41 -10.82
CA ASP A 90 -2.28 0.54 -10.27
C ASP A 90 -2.60 0.21 -8.82
N THR A 91 -1.81 0.78 -7.91
CA THR A 91 -1.94 0.46 -6.49
C THR A 91 -3.12 1.16 -5.82
N ALA A 92 -3.62 2.25 -6.41
CA ALA A 92 -4.84 2.92 -5.94
C ALA A 92 -6.07 2.01 -6.14
N ASN A 93 -6.14 1.36 -7.30
CA ASN A 93 -7.22 0.43 -7.64
C ASN A 93 -6.93 -1.02 -7.24
N LEU A 94 -5.76 -1.32 -6.69
CA LEU A 94 -5.29 -2.69 -6.40
C LEU A 94 -5.38 -3.60 -7.65
N ALA A 95 -5.00 -3.06 -8.80
CA ALA A 95 -5.10 -3.73 -10.08
C ALA A 95 -3.77 -3.66 -10.85
N ILE A 96 -3.50 -4.70 -11.62
CA ILE A 96 -2.41 -4.75 -12.58
C ILE A 96 -3.03 -4.76 -13.97
N VAL A 97 -2.59 -3.83 -14.81
CA VAL A 97 -3.05 -3.71 -16.19
C VAL A 97 -1.89 -3.84 -17.17
N ALA A 98 -2.17 -4.25 -18.40
CA ALA A 98 -1.17 -4.32 -19.44
C ALA A 98 -0.69 -2.93 -19.86
N GLY A 99 0.57 -2.84 -20.27
CA GLY A 99 1.15 -1.63 -20.83
C GLY A 99 0.62 -1.32 -22.24
N PRO A 100 1.15 -0.27 -22.89
CA PRO A 100 0.67 0.21 -24.19
C PRO A 100 0.77 -0.82 -25.33
N LYS A 101 1.67 -1.80 -25.21
CA LYS A 101 1.86 -2.87 -26.21
C LYS A 101 0.93 -4.08 -26.00
N GLY A 102 0.19 -4.13 -24.88
CA GLY A 102 -0.53 -5.33 -24.46
C GLY A 102 0.40 -6.47 -24.04
N LEU A 103 -0.17 -7.65 -23.80
CA LEU A 103 0.55 -8.90 -23.52
C LEU A 103 0.21 -9.93 -24.59
N LYS A 104 1.22 -10.66 -25.07
CA LYS A 104 1.05 -11.79 -26.00
C LYS A 104 2.01 -12.91 -25.60
N PRO A 105 1.51 -14.09 -25.16
CA PRO A 105 2.37 -15.18 -24.70
C PRO A 105 3.39 -15.67 -25.73
N GLY A 106 3.07 -15.54 -27.03
CA GLY A 106 3.96 -15.94 -28.13
C GLY A 106 5.05 -14.91 -28.51
N ASP A 107 5.04 -13.71 -27.92
CA ASP A 107 6.01 -12.66 -28.22
C ASP A 107 6.94 -12.44 -27.02
N GLU A 108 8.24 -12.59 -27.22
CA GLU A 108 9.21 -12.54 -26.12
C GLU A 108 9.24 -11.21 -25.38
N LEU A 109 8.97 -10.11 -26.07
CA LEU A 109 9.01 -8.79 -25.48
C LEU A 109 7.78 -8.49 -24.61
N THR A 110 6.61 -9.04 -24.99
CA THR A 110 5.34 -8.77 -24.32
C THR A 110 4.84 -9.93 -23.45
N LYS A 111 5.44 -11.12 -23.55
CA LYS A 111 5.19 -12.23 -22.62
C LYS A 111 5.92 -12.03 -21.29
N ASP A 112 7.09 -11.40 -21.30
CA ASP A 112 7.86 -11.12 -20.09
C ASP A 112 7.12 -10.10 -19.22
N LEU A 113 6.65 -10.50 -18.05
CA LEU A 113 5.93 -9.63 -17.11
C LEU A 113 6.94 -8.78 -16.36
N LYS A 114 6.94 -7.48 -16.68
CA LYS A 114 7.84 -6.50 -16.07
C LYS A 114 7.10 -5.19 -15.84
N PHE A 115 7.36 -4.55 -14.71
CA PHE A 115 6.81 -3.23 -14.41
C PHE A 115 7.92 -2.24 -14.04
N PHE A 116 7.59 -0.95 -14.06
CA PHE A 116 8.56 0.08 -13.74
C PHE A 116 8.54 0.38 -12.24
N TYR A 117 9.49 -0.16 -11.47
CA TYR A 117 9.48 -0.05 -10.00
C TYR A 117 9.34 1.40 -9.46
N PRO A 118 10.01 2.44 -10.02
CA PRO A 118 9.80 3.80 -9.56
C PRO A 118 8.38 4.36 -9.82
N SER A 119 7.51 3.66 -10.54
CA SER A 119 6.08 4.00 -10.63
C SER A 119 5.34 3.78 -9.32
N THR A 120 5.83 2.89 -8.45
CA THR A 120 5.28 2.61 -7.11
C THR A 120 6.22 3.08 -6.02
N GLU A 121 7.54 2.94 -6.20
CA GLU A 121 8.54 3.15 -5.16
C GLU A 121 9.15 4.56 -5.16
N TRP A 122 9.00 5.29 -4.06
CA TRP A 122 9.67 6.57 -3.84
C TRP A 122 11.17 6.39 -3.60
N SER A 123 11.51 5.49 -2.70
CA SER A 123 12.87 5.11 -2.35
C SER A 123 12.89 3.61 -2.14
N MET A 124 13.74 2.91 -2.87
CA MET A 124 13.85 1.47 -2.78
C MET A 124 14.72 1.05 -1.59
N SER A 125 14.36 -0.06 -0.93
CA SER A 125 15.20 -0.67 0.12
C SER A 125 16.53 -1.19 -0.42
N GLN A 126 16.56 -1.55 -1.70
CA GLN A 126 17.74 -2.07 -2.40
C GLN A 126 17.79 -1.52 -3.83
N ALA A 127 18.67 -0.55 -4.05
CA ALA A 127 18.97 -0.06 -5.40
C ALA A 127 19.77 -1.11 -6.19
N PHE A 128 19.62 -1.11 -7.51
CA PHE A 128 20.31 -2.07 -8.40
C PHE A 128 20.62 -1.44 -9.77
N ASP A 129 21.57 -2.03 -10.49
CA ASP A 129 21.86 -1.66 -11.88
C ASP A 129 20.93 -2.41 -12.83
N CYS A 130 20.17 -1.69 -13.65
CA CYS A 130 19.16 -2.26 -14.52
C CYS A 130 19.77 -3.03 -15.69
N LEU A 131 19.32 -4.28 -15.87
CA LEU A 131 19.73 -5.17 -16.95
C LEU A 131 18.58 -5.46 -17.93
N CYS A 132 17.61 -4.55 -18.05
CA CYS A 132 16.41 -4.79 -18.88
C CYS A 132 16.70 -4.82 -20.38
N GLY A 133 17.83 -4.26 -20.84
CA GLY A 133 18.26 -4.29 -22.24
C GLY A 133 17.46 -3.39 -23.19
N THR A 134 16.53 -2.57 -22.69
CA THR A 134 15.72 -1.67 -23.54
C THR A 134 16.53 -0.45 -24.01
N PRO A 135 16.27 0.11 -25.20
CA PRO A 135 16.96 1.31 -25.69
C PRO A 135 16.81 2.53 -24.77
N SER A 136 15.68 2.63 -24.07
CA SER A 136 15.39 3.70 -23.10
C SER A 136 15.78 3.35 -21.66
N CYS A 137 16.76 2.44 -21.47
CA CYS A 137 17.22 2.03 -20.15
C CYS A 137 17.78 3.21 -19.34
N ARG A 138 17.42 3.27 -18.05
CA ARG A 138 17.79 4.35 -17.13
C ARG A 138 19.05 4.05 -16.30
N GLY A 139 19.67 2.89 -16.51
CA GLY A 139 20.84 2.45 -15.74
C GLY A 139 20.46 2.07 -14.32
N ARG A 140 20.91 2.84 -13.32
CA ARG A 140 20.69 2.50 -11.91
C ARG A 140 19.28 2.89 -11.45
N ILE A 141 18.61 1.98 -10.74
CA ILE A 141 17.26 2.17 -10.20
C ILE A 141 17.33 2.23 -8.67
N SER A 142 16.90 3.34 -8.07
CA SER A 142 16.85 3.56 -6.61
C SER A 142 15.49 4.05 -6.09
N GLY A 143 14.52 4.23 -6.98
CA GLY A 143 13.20 4.81 -6.67
C GLY A 143 13.02 6.19 -7.32
N ALA A 144 11.78 6.70 -7.29
CA ALA A 144 11.41 7.92 -8.01
C ALA A 144 12.08 9.18 -7.45
N LYS A 145 12.47 9.18 -6.17
CA LYS A 145 13.09 10.33 -5.48
C LYS A 145 14.34 10.86 -6.21
N ASP A 146 15.12 9.95 -6.78
CA ASP A 146 16.44 10.25 -7.37
C ASP A 146 16.38 10.40 -8.90
N MET A 147 15.19 10.34 -9.48
CA MET A 147 14.99 10.44 -10.93
C MET A 147 14.68 11.87 -11.38
N THR A 148 15.08 12.20 -12.60
CA THR A 148 14.71 13.47 -13.24
C THR A 148 13.35 13.38 -13.93
N ASP A 149 12.73 14.54 -14.18
CA ASP A 149 11.47 14.62 -14.91
C ASP A 149 11.56 13.95 -16.30
N ALA A 150 12.66 14.18 -17.00
CA ALA A 150 12.91 13.57 -18.31
C ALA A 150 13.00 12.04 -18.24
N GLN A 151 13.52 11.46 -17.15
CA GLN A 151 13.56 10.02 -16.99
C GLN A 151 12.18 9.41 -16.67
N LEU A 152 11.28 10.21 -16.09
CA LEU A 152 9.93 9.80 -15.71
C LEU A 152 8.87 10.07 -16.80
N GLU A 153 9.21 10.90 -17.77
CA GLU A 153 8.32 11.27 -18.87
C GLU A 153 7.84 10.05 -19.68
N GLY A 154 6.56 10.06 -20.07
CA GLY A 154 5.93 9.00 -20.85
C GLY A 154 5.64 7.70 -20.09
N LEU A 155 6.03 7.61 -18.81
CA LEU A 155 5.71 6.47 -17.96
C LEU A 155 4.47 6.74 -17.11
N TRP A 156 3.71 5.67 -16.87
CA TRP A 156 2.67 5.71 -15.86
C TRP A 156 3.32 5.66 -14.46
N ILE A 157 2.83 6.52 -13.55
CA ILE A 157 3.31 6.67 -12.18
C ILE A 157 2.10 6.77 -11.24
N ASN A 158 2.13 6.12 -10.08
CA ASN A 158 1.04 6.18 -9.10
C ASN A 158 0.84 7.61 -8.52
N GLY A 159 -0.38 7.89 -8.05
CA GLY A 159 -0.74 9.18 -7.45
C GLY A 159 0.20 9.60 -6.31
N HIS A 160 0.49 8.69 -5.38
CA HIS A 160 1.36 8.99 -4.23
C HIS A 160 2.79 9.37 -4.63
N ILE A 161 3.31 8.80 -5.73
CA ILE A 161 4.63 9.19 -6.24
C ILE A 161 4.60 10.57 -6.88
N ARG A 162 3.54 10.90 -7.64
CA ARG A 162 3.40 12.24 -8.22
C ARG A 162 3.33 13.32 -7.14
N GLU A 163 2.59 13.07 -6.06
CA GLU A 163 2.52 13.96 -4.90
C GLU A 163 3.89 14.17 -4.26
N LEU A 164 4.64 13.09 -4.03
CA LEU A 164 5.98 13.16 -3.44
C LEU A 164 6.98 13.91 -4.33
N LEU A 165 6.89 13.73 -5.66
CA LEU A 165 7.70 14.49 -6.63
C LEU A 165 7.36 15.98 -6.59
N GLU A 166 6.07 16.33 -6.57
CA GLU A 166 5.62 17.73 -6.51
C GLU A 166 6.11 18.42 -5.22
N GLU A 167 5.98 17.75 -4.07
CA GLU A 167 6.50 18.24 -2.79
C GLU A 167 8.02 18.43 -2.82
N GLN A 168 8.75 17.48 -3.38
CA GLN A 168 10.20 17.58 -3.50
C GLN A 168 10.59 18.79 -4.37
N LYS A 169 9.87 19.06 -5.46
CA LYS A 169 10.08 20.24 -6.31
C LYS A 169 9.78 21.52 -5.55
N LYS A 170 8.63 21.59 -4.87
CA LYS A 170 8.25 22.75 -4.05
C LYS A 170 9.28 23.05 -2.97
N ALA A 171 9.76 22.03 -2.26
CA ALA A 171 10.80 22.17 -1.24
C ALA A 171 12.11 22.72 -1.83
N LYS A 172 12.54 22.21 -3.00
CA LYS A 172 13.72 22.70 -3.72
C LYS A 172 13.56 24.16 -4.15
N THR A 173 12.40 24.53 -4.71
CA THR A 173 12.12 25.92 -5.13
C THR A 173 12.03 26.87 -3.93
N ALA A 174 11.40 26.45 -2.83
CA ALA A 174 11.33 27.25 -1.60
C ALA A 174 12.71 27.48 -0.97
N SER A 175 13.59 26.47 -0.99
CA SER A 175 14.99 26.63 -0.57
C SER A 175 15.82 27.50 -1.52
N ALA A 176 15.50 27.54 -2.82
CA ALA A 176 16.21 28.37 -3.80
C ALA A 176 15.75 29.84 -3.79
N ASN A 177 14.49 30.12 -3.47
CA ASN A 177 13.88 31.45 -3.58
C ASN A 177 13.72 32.21 -2.25
N GLY A 178 14.48 31.88 -1.21
CA GLY A 178 14.58 32.68 0.03
C GLY A 178 13.26 33.32 0.49
N SER A 179 12.37 32.53 1.10
CA SER A 179 11.15 32.97 1.78
C SER A 179 10.34 34.07 1.06
N THR A 180 9.56 33.70 0.04
CA THR A 180 8.37 34.47 -0.34
C THR A 180 7.15 33.61 -0.05
N ALA A 181 6.27 34.11 0.82
CA ALA A 181 5.09 33.40 1.31
C ALA A 181 4.21 32.97 0.13
N VAL A 182 4.07 31.66 -0.03
CA VAL A 182 3.13 31.05 -0.97
C VAL A 182 1.72 31.32 -0.45
N VAL A 183 0.87 31.91 -1.29
CA VAL A 183 -0.56 32.06 -1.01
C VAL A 183 -1.14 30.66 -0.92
N ASP A 184 -1.47 30.24 0.30
CA ASP A 184 -2.05 28.95 0.64
C ASP A 184 -3.46 28.89 0.02
N ASP A 185 -3.64 28.13 -1.06
CA ASP A 185 -4.98 27.82 -1.56
C ASP A 185 -5.62 26.83 -0.59
N SER A 186 -6.16 27.40 0.49
CA SER A 186 -6.89 26.70 1.54
C SER A 186 -7.99 25.78 1.00
N THR A 187 -8.55 26.10 -0.17
CA THR A 187 -9.57 25.27 -0.83
C THR A 187 -8.94 24.01 -1.43
N ALA A 188 -7.84 24.16 -2.16
CA ALA A 188 -7.09 23.01 -2.70
C ALA A 188 -6.56 22.10 -1.57
N GLN A 189 -6.10 22.68 -0.46
CA GLN A 189 -5.63 21.90 0.69
C GLN A 189 -6.80 21.16 1.36
N ALA A 190 -7.93 21.81 1.58
CA ALA A 190 -9.12 21.17 2.13
C ALA A 190 -9.64 20.02 1.25
N LEU A 191 -9.60 20.17 -0.08
CA LEU A 191 -9.99 19.12 -1.01
C LEU A 191 -9.02 17.92 -0.98
N LYS A 192 -7.71 18.17 -0.88
CA LYS A 192 -6.70 17.11 -0.70
C LYS A 192 -6.90 16.37 0.62
N ASP A 193 -7.14 17.11 1.70
CA ASP A 193 -7.40 16.52 3.01
C ASP A 193 -8.67 15.66 2.96
N ALA A 194 -9.74 16.13 2.34
CA ALA A 194 -10.99 15.36 2.18
C ALA A 194 -10.75 14.04 1.40
N LEU A 195 -9.98 14.08 0.32
CA LEU A 195 -9.58 12.89 -0.44
C LEU A 195 -8.77 11.91 0.42
N GLN A 196 -7.77 12.39 1.16
CA GLN A 196 -6.98 11.55 2.05
C GLN A 196 -7.82 10.90 3.17
N HIS A 197 -8.83 11.60 3.68
CA HIS A 197 -9.77 11.03 4.64
C HIS A 197 -10.63 9.94 3.99
N ALA A 198 -11.14 10.17 2.78
CA ALA A 198 -11.90 9.17 2.05
C ALA A 198 -11.06 7.90 1.76
N GLU A 199 -9.80 8.05 1.35
CA GLU A 199 -8.90 6.92 1.15
C GLU A 199 -8.67 6.12 2.43
N LYS A 200 -8.44 6.80 3.57
CA LYS A 200 -8.29 6.14 4.88
C LYS A 200 -9.55 5.34 5.24
N VAL A 201 -10.75 5.89 4.96
CA VAL A 201 -12.03 5.20 5.19
C VAL A 201 -12.15 3.97 4.29
N VAL A 202 -11.81 4.07 3.00
CA VAL A 202 -11.85 2.92 2.08
C VAL A 202 -10.90 1.81 2.52
N ILE A 203 -9.69 2.17 2.96
CA ILE A 203 -8.71 1.20 3.49
C ILE A 203 -9.25 0.53 4.76
N ALA A 204 -9.79 1.31 5.70
CA ALA A 204 -10.37 0.78 6.92
C ALA A 204 -11.57 -0.15 6.63
N ALA A 205 -12.43 0.22 5.69
CA ALA A 205 -13.57 -0.59 5.25
C ALA A 205 -13.10 -1.90 4.59
N ARG A 206 -12.08 -1.86 3.72
CA ARG A 206 -11.47 -3.06 3.12
C ARG A 206 -10.89 -3.98 4.20
N ALA A 207 -10.15 -3.44 5.16
CA ALA A 207 -9.58 -4.22 6.26
C ALA A 207 -10.67 -4.88 7.13
N ALA A 208 -11.72 -4.12 7.47
CA ALA A 208 -12.86 -4.64 8.22
C ALA A 208 -13.60 -5.74 7.46
N LEU A 209 -13.79 -5.58 6.15
CA LEU A 209 -14.47 -6.56 5.31
C LEU A 209 -13.67 -7.87 5.19
N SER A 210 -12.35 -7.79 5.03
CA SER A 210 -11.47 -8.97 5.05
C SER A 210 -11.50 -9.69 6.40
N SER A 211 -11.50 -8.96 7.52
CA SER A 211 -11.63 -9.54 8.86
C SER A 211 -12.97 -10.24 9.04
N TYR A 212 -14.07 -9.59 8.63
CA TYR A 212 -15.41 -10.16 8.71
C TYR A 212 -15.53 -11.43 7.85
N ALA A 213 -15.06 -11.42 6.60
CA ALA A 213 -15.07 -12.59 5.73
C ALA A 213 -14.30 -13.79 6.34
N GLY A 214 -13.18 -13.52 7.03
CA GLY A 214 -12.43 -14.55 7.78
C GLY A 214 -13.22 -15.14 8.97
N THR A 215 -14.03 -14.32 9.65
CA THR A 215 -14.88 -14.78 10.76
C THR A 215 -16.11 -15.58 10.29
N VAL A 216 -16.71 -15.19 9.15
CA VAL A 216 -17.92 -15.87 8.63
C VAL A 216 -17.57 -17.19 7.92
N GLY A 217 -16.33 -17.37 7.45
CA GLY A 217 -15.85 -18.62 6.84
C GLY A 217 -15.53 -19.76 7.81
N SER A 218 -15.48 -19.51 9.13
CA SER A 218 -15.01 -20.49 10.13
C SER A 218 -16.15 -21.14 10.94
N GLY A 219 -17.37 -21.18 10.39
CA GLY A 219 -18.52 -21.81 11.03
C GLY A 219 -18.75 -23.27 10.64
N ARG A 220 -17.85 -24.19 11.02
CA ARG A 220 -18.14 -25.64 11.26
C ARG A 220 -16.88 -26.41 11.71
N GLY A 221 -16.86 -26.83 12.98
CA GLY A 221 -16.01 -27.93 13.49
C GLY A 221 -15.17 -27.59 14.73
N PRO A 222 -15.21 -28.40 15.82
CA PRO A 222 -14.67 -28.00 17.11
C PRO A 222 -13.17 -28.31 17.28
N GLY A 223 -12.48 -27.36 17.93
CA GLY A 223 -11.36 -27.61 18.83
C GLY A 223 -9.98 -27.73 18.21
N TYR A 224 -9.18 -26.67 18.29
CA TYR A 224 -7.78 -26.72 18.73
C TYR A 224 -7.38 -25.32 19.24
N ALA A 225 -6.91 -25.26 20.48
CA ALA A 225 -6.35 -24.05 21.08
C ALA A 225 -4.96 -23.76 20.49
N ALA A 226 -4.69 -22.51 20.13
CA ALA A 226 -3.34 -22.01 19.95
C ALA A 226 -3.25 -20.54 20.38
N ASN A 227 -2.44 -20.32 21.42
CA ASN A 227 -2.00 -19.02 21.93
C ASN A 227 -1.30 -18.20 20.84
N GLY A 228 -1.65 -16.91 20.75
CA GLY A 228 -0.92 -15.93 19.94
C GLY A 228 -1.31 -14.51 20.34
N SER A 229 -0.47 -13.89 21.15
CA SER A 229 -0.59 -12.55 21.75
C SER A 229 -1.08 -11.47 20.79
N LEU A 230 -2.28 -10.93 21.03
CA LEU A 230 -2.77 -9.70 20.42
C LEU A 230 -2.17 -8.51 21.19
N ALA A 231 -1.13 -7.89 20.64
CA ALA A 231 -0.58 -6.64 21.17
C ALA A 231 -1.62 -5.52 21.00
N GLN A 232 -2.16 -5.09 22.13
CA GLN A 232 -3.09 -3.99 22.29
C GLN A 232 -2.36 -2.67 22.09
N PHE A 233 -2.63 -1.97 20.99
CA PHE A 233 -2.17 -0.60 20.79
C PHE A 233 -3.33 0.37 21.06
N GLY A 234 -3.22 1.03 22.21
CA GLY A 234 -4.07 2.14 22.62
C GLY A 234 -3.84 3.38 21.75
N VAL A 235 -4.94 4.05 21.45
CA VAL A 235 -4.96 5.37 20.81
C VAL A 235 -4.86 6.44 21.89
N ASP A 236 -3.64 6.77 22.30
CA ASP A 236 -3.36 7.95 23.12
C ASP A 236 -2.69 9.02 22.26
N GLY A 237 -3.36 10.17 22.11
CA GLY A 237 -2.72 11.35 21.51
C GLY A 237 -3.66 12.39 20.91
N LEU A 238 -4.53 13.02 21.71
CA LEU A 238 -4.92 14.40 21.42
C LEU A 238 -4.90 15.23 22.71
N SER A 239 -4.04 16.25 22.68
CA SER A 239 -3.72 17.17 23.76
C SER A 239 -4.89 18.08 24.13
N LYS A 240 -5.15 18.11 25.44
CA LYS A 240 -5.81 19.13 26.26
C LYS A 240 -5.78 20.56 25.71
N THR A 241 -6.97 21.14 25.58
CA THR A 241 -7.25 22.53 25.97
C THR A 241 -8.40 22.49 26.99
N GLY A 242 -8.23 23.23 28.09
CA GLY A 242 -8.87 22.92 29.37
C GLY A 242 -10.33 23.35 29.52
N SER A 243 -11.05 22.64 30.39
CA SER A 243 -11.97 23.26 31.35
C SER A 243 -12.31 22.27 32.48
N THR A 244 -11.99 22.71 33.70
CA THR A 244 -12.66 22.53 35.00
C THR A 244 -13.21 21.17 35.47
N ASN A 245 -12.78 20.79 36.69
CA ASN A 245 -13.17 19.62 37.48
C ASN A 245 -14.68 19.57 37.79
N GLY A 246 -15.30 18.38 37.69
CA GLY A 246 -16.61 18.13 38.29
C GLY A 246 -17.22 16.74 37.99
N SER A 247 -17.11 15.83 38.96
CA SER A 247 -17.92 14.60 39.21
C SER A 247 -18.40 13.74 38.02
N GLN A 248 -17.89 12.50 37.96
CA GLN A 248 -18.56 11.38 37.29
C GLN A 248 -19.97 11.18 37.84
N ARG A 249 -21.00 11.37 37.03
CA ARG A 249 -22.37 10.93 37.35
C ARG A 249 -22.65 9.60 36.64
N ARG A 250 -22.75 8.52 37.43
CA ARG A 250 -23.42 7.28 37.02
C ARG A 250 -24.94 7.56 36.98
N GLY A 251 -25.64 6.92 36.04
CA GLY A 251 -27.08 7.10 35.86
C GLY A 251 -27.90 6.75 37.11
N PRO A 252 -29.20 7.13 37.14
CA PRO A 252 -30.02 7.07 38.32
C PRO A 252 -30.12 5.63 38.85
N THR A 253 -29.88 5.44 40.13
CA THR A 253 -29.98 4.11 40.75
C THR A 253 -31.43 3.82 41.11
N SER A 254 -31.80 2.53 41.18
CA SER A 254 -33.18 2.08 41.46
C SER A 254 -33.79 2.66 42.74
N ARG A 255 -32.96 3.18 43.65
CA ARG A 255 -33.34 3.82 44.90
C ARG A 255 -33.85 5.26 44.70
N GLU A 256 -33.30 5.99 43.73
CA GLU A 256 -33.71 7.37 43.37
C GLU A 256 -35.03 7.42 42.59
N LEU A 257 -35.46 6.29 41.99
CA LEU A 257 -36.76 6.17 41.31
C LEU A 257 -37.93 5.90 42.26
N SER A 258 -37.66 5.58 43.54
CA SER A 258 -38.67 5.06 44.47
C SER A 258 -39.23 6.10 45.48
N GLY A 259 -38.81 7.37 45.41
CA GLY A 259 -39.47 8.45 46.14
C GLY A 259 -39.29 8.44 47.68
N GLU A 260 -38.32 7.69 48.22
CA GLU A 260 -37.98 7.73 49.64
C GLU A 260 -37.11 8.96 49.97
N MET A 261 -37.75 10.09 50.33
CA MET A 261 -37.09 11.28 50.86
C MET A 261 -37.09 11.26 52.39
N GLY A 262 -35.90 11.19 52.99
CA GLY A 262 -35.65 11.40 54.41
C GLY A 262 -34.36 10.68 54.81
N GLY A 263 -33.37 11.26 55.45
CA GLY A 263 -33.19 12.52 56.16
C GLY A 263 -31.89 12.36 56.97
N ASP A 264 -31.35 13.48 57.45
CA ASP A 264 -30.28 13.61 58.44
C ASP A 264 -28.83 13.39 57.94
N THR A 265 -28.03 14.45 57.70
CA THR A 265 -27.24 15.27 58.65
C THR A 265 -26.22 14.43 59.44
N ILE A 266 -24.91 14.72 59.52
CA ILE A 266 -24.21 15.92 59.99
C ILE A 266 -22.73 15.90 59.53
N ARG A 267 -22.17 17.11 59.46
CA ARG A 267 -20.78 17.58 59.38
C ARG A 267 -19.75 16.86 60.28
N ALA A 268 -18.50 16.77 59.82
CA ALA A 268 -17.33 17.52 60.32
C ALA A 268 -16.13 17.18 59.45
#